data_AF-A0A2E9QKS2-F1
#
_entry.id   AF-A0A2E9QKS2-F1
#
_cell.length_a   1.000
_cell.length_b   1.000
_cell.length_c   1.000
_cell.angle_alpha   90.00
_cell.angle_beta   90.00
_cell.angle_gamma   90.00
#
_symmetry.space_group_name_H-M   'P 1'
#
loop_
_entity.id
_entity.type
_entity.pdbx_description
1 polymer ?
#
loop_
_entity_poly.entity_id
_entity_poly.type
_entity_poly.pdbx_seq_one_letter_code
_entity_poly.pdbx_strand_id
1 'polypeptide(L)'
;MARRHVRSKSLWKFQEAVVYLAVAEVFDDVSWNVDRRHTPAGMSIDPDILVGPTDAPTLLCFVTHGGASMAGQKKFWRTMTEIFEARMLPGPPVLFSVQCSGSLKHKLDRAYSALFDSFLRWQDVNEGQALARSLEQLFHATPVGTALEALEHVERALCDGLIDGWEWFLTFCKTELVALTSSPQTAPWLREREAFGGVAKTTAFRRALCKWYALPQVARDSIVSKVPVQEEAASWQFALELGWFRRTLRGARCVDEQLLAFVQEDIFVEVDELVELIDETLPLFSEYARSLRELYRLDWVYEWILTHWDRLTDSTGMKGALRDVFDGLSYTEEVVDSEGHWLLSAMMQLRRVEEGGQDAYGYSALARELGEEEGISRGYIDIADMINRKKCVREDAMLRLAEVFSGHLSRWGRERFGQLAEDARRTTCQSIFFYKMMNYRLFQPLEWLVVRRLREMGLEVSFPLRHPSFSGEFGEWAPATGNMICVQEGACWIKCQSAYKGRVDKRKELCGRVAAMKLRYTSETCPTFLLVVDGWFRTDDLQLLYRWGWDDIFYPDELPRLIDTIKQRLCTSP
;
A
#
# COMPACT_ATOMS: atom_id res chain seq x y z
N MET A 1 21.65 -5.77 9.24
CA MET A 1 20.50 -4.88 9.58
C MET A 1 19.43 -5.55 10.46
N ALA A 2 19.03 -6.81 10.24
CA ALA A 2 17.98 -7.48 11.04
C ALA A 2 18.22 -7.48 12.57
N ARG A 3 19.47 -7.69 13.04
CA ARG A 3 19.82 -7.65 14.48
C ARG A 3 19.62 -6.27 15.14
N ARG A 4 19.75 -5.16 14.40
CA ARG A 4 19.46 -3.80 14.93
C ARG A 4 17.95 -3.58 15.08
N HIS A 5 17.13 -4.10 14.17
CA HIS A 5 15.68 -3.97 14.23
C HIS A 5 15.01 -4.78 15.35
N VAL A 6 15.54 -5.96 15.66
CA VAL A 6 15.05 -6.76 16.81
C VAL A 6 15.37 -6.08 18.13
N ARG A 7 16.55 -5.45 18.24
CA ARG A 7 16.94 -4.69 19.44
C ARG A 7 16.08 -3.44 19.65
N SER A 8 15.75 -2.69 18.60
CA SER A 8 14.92 -1.48 18.74
C SER A 8 13.51 -1.77 19.23
N LYS A 9 12.89 -2.88 18.80
CA LYS A 9 11.52 -3.24 19.22
C LYS A 9 11.42 -3.67 20.68
N SER A 10 12.51 -4.15 21.28
CA SER A 10 12.51 -4.63 22.66
C SER A 10 12.66 -3.47 23.65
N LEU A 11 13.41 -2.43 23.29
CA LEU A 11 13.49 -1.17 24.05
C LEU A 11 12.12 -0.48 24.17
N TRP A 12 11.29 -0.52 23.11
CA TRP A 12 9.95 0.08 23.12
C TRP A 12 9.08 -0.43 24.26
N LYS A 13 9.22 -1.71 24.64
CA LYS A 13 8.47 -2.31 25.74
C LYS A 13 8.82 -1.72 27.10
N PHE A 14 10.09 -1.38 27.34
CA PHE A 14 10.51 -0.69 28.56
C PHE A 14 9.95 0.73 28.62
N GLN A 15 9.94 1.42 27.48
CA GLN A 15 9.38 2.75 27.35
C GLN A 15 7.85 2.75 27.55
N GLU A 16 7.13 1.80 26.97
CA GLU A 16 5.70 1.61 27.20
C GLU A 16 5.39 1.26 28.65
N ALA A 17 6.20 0.38 29.27
CA ALA A 17 6.03 -0.01 30.67
C ALA A 17 6.17 1.17 31.64
N VAL A 18 7.15 2.06 31.44
CA VAL A 18 7.30 3.22 32.34
C VAL A 18 6.12 4.20 32.19
N VAL A 19 5.59 4.38 30.98
CA VAL A 19 4.38 5.21 30.76
C VAL A 19 3.18 4.57 31.43
N TYR A 20 3.00 3.26 31.26
CA TYR A 20 1.91 2.52 31.90
C TYR A 20 1.95 2.67 33.42
N LEU A 21 3.10 2.45 34.05
CA LEU A 21 3.25 2.60 35.51
C LEU A 21 2.94 4.02 35.97
N ALA A 22 3.39 5.05 35.23
CA ALA A 22 3.10 6.43 35.59
C ALA A 22 1.60 6.76 35.49
N VAL A 23 0.91 6.22 34.49
CA VAL A 23 -0.55 6.39 34.34
C VAL A 23 -1.32 5.61 35.41
N ALA A 24 -0.89 4.38 35.73
CA ALA A 24 -1.48 3.55 36.80
C ALA A 24 -1.30 4.16 38.20
N GLU A 25 -0.22 4.90 38.43
CA GLU A 25 -0.03 5.67 39.67
C GLU A 25 -0.95 6.91 39.77
N VAL A 26 -1.51 7.36 38.65
CA VAL A 26 -2.45 8.50 38.61
C VAL A 26 -3.90 8.02 38.69
N PHE A 27 -4.19 6.85 38.10
CA PHE A 27 -5.54 6.30 38.00
C PHE A 27 -5.56 4.85 38.48
N ASP A 28 -6.52 4.50 39.33
CA ASP A 28 -6.63 3.14 39.86
C ASP A 28 -7.24 2.12 38.87
N ASP A 29 -7.90 2.57 37.79
CA ASP A 29 -8.62 1.74 36.80
C ASP A 29 -7.97 1.82 35.41
N VAL A 30 -6.78 1.21 35.27
CA VAL A 30 -5.97 1.25 34.05
C VAL A 30 -5.84 -0.14 33.44
N SER A 31 -6.00 -0.22 32.13
CA SER A 31 -5.82 -1.43 31.34
C SER A 31 -4.64 -1.27 30.37
N TRP A 32 -3.65 -2.17 30.47
CA TRP A 32 -2.54 -2.23 29.52
C TRP A 32 -2.83 -3.15 28.34
N ASN A 33 -2.51 -2.72 27.13
CA ASN A 33 -2.82 -3.48 25.92
C ASN A 33 -1.63 -4.29 25.41
N VAL A 34 -1.25 -5.34 26.15
CA VAL A 34 -0.12 -6.19 25.77
C VAL A 34 -0.44 -7.11 24.59
N ASP A 35 -1.69 -7.59 24.45
CA ASP A 35 -2.08 -8.58 23.42
C ASP A 35 -3.60 -8.61 23.08
N ARG A 36 -4.10 -7.52 22.45
CA ARG A 36 -5.35 -7.45 21.65
C ARG A 36 -6.72 -7.48 22.36
N ARG A 37 -6.84 -7.11 23.64
CA ARG A 37 -8.11 -7.32 24.40
C ARG A 37 -8.87 -6.08 24.87
N HIS A 38 -8.46 -4.87 24.50
CA HIS A 38 -9.09 -3.66 25.06
C HIS A 38 -9.44 -2.59 24.01
N THR A 39 -9.75 -2.98 22.77
CA THR A 39 -10.20 -2.02 21.76
C THR A 39 -11.51 -1.35 22.22
N PRO A 40 -11.56 -0.01 22.37
CA PRO A 40 -12.79 0.67 22.72
C PRO A 40 -13.91 0.41 21.71
N ALA A 41 -15.15 0.35 22.19
CA ALA A 41 -16.30 0.16 21.31
C ALA A 41 -16.44 1.37 20.37
N GLY A 42 -16.24 1.14 19.06
CA GLY A 42 -16.26 2.19 18.04
C GLY A 42 -14.88 2.56 17.49
N MET A 43 -13.79 2.06 18.09
CA MET A 43 -12.45 2.12 17.52
C MET A 43 -12.12 0.84 16.75
N SER A 44 -11.26 0.95 15.75
CA SER A 44 -10.77 -0.17 14.93
C SER A 44 -9.33 -0.56 15.26
N ILE A 45 -8.70 0.16 16.19
CA ILE A 45 -7.33 -0.06 16.62
C ILE A 45 -7.24 0.09 18.14
N ASP A 46 -6.43 -0.78 18.72
CA ASP A 46 -6.02 -0.80 20.11
C ASP A 46 -5.15 0.41 20.47
N PRO A 47 -5.55 1.25 21.45
CA PRO A 47 -4.65 2.21 22.06
C PRO A 47 -3.59 1.48 22.90
N ASP A 48 -2.43 2.10 23.13
CA ASP A 48 -1.34 1.49 23.90
C ASP A 48 -1.74 1.31 25.37
N ILE A 49 -2.39 2.33 25.95
CA ILE A 49 -2.91 2.33 27.32
C ILE A 49 -4.33 2.94 27.33
N LEU A 50 -5.24 2.30 28.07
CA LEU A 50 -6.63 2.69 28.23
C LEU A 50 -6.95 2.91 29.72
N VAL A 51 -7.66 3.99 30.04
CA VAL A 51 -8.17 4.27 31.39
C VAL A 51 -9.70 4.33 31.35
N GLY A 52 -10.34 3.58 32.25
CA GLY A 52 -11.79 3.43 32.35
C GLY A 52 -12.39 2.37 31.41
N PRO A 53 -13.73 2.30 31.33
CA PRO A 53 -14.45 1.27 30.56
C PRO A 53 -14.21 1.33 29.05
N THR A 54 -14.24 0.19 28.36
CA THR A 54 -14.04 0.14 26.89
C THR A 54 -15.15 0.80 26.08
N ASP A 55 -16.35 0.90 26.61
CA ASP A 55 -17.50 1.56 25.98
C ASP A 55 -17.58 3.06 26.25
N ALA A 56 -16.88 3.55 27.28
CA ALA A 56 -16.78 4.95 27.65
C ALA A 56 -15.39 5.27 28.25
N PRO A 57 -14.31 5.19 27.46
CA PRO A 57 -12.97 5.42 27.97
C PRO A 57 -12.84 6.86 28.47
N THR A 58 -12.12 7.04 29.58
CA THR A 58 -11.84 8.37 30.14
C THR A 58 -10.56 8.96 29.54
N LEU A 59 -9.55 8.13 29.34
CA LEU A 59 -8.27 8.54 28.76
C LEU A 59 -7.70 7.44 27.86
N LEU A 60 -7.16 7.86 26.73
CA LEU A 60 -6.33 7.04 25.85
C LEU A 60 -4.92 7.61 25.82
N CYS A 61 -3.93 6.79 26.11
CA CYS A 61 -2.53 7.16 26.00
C CYS A 61 -1.85 6.45 24.84
N PHE A 62 -1.15 7.24 24.02
CA PHE A 62 -0.40 6.81 22.84
C PHE A 62 1.09 6.96 23.08
N VAL A 63 1.85 5.89 22.90
CA VAL A 63 3.29 5.84 23.11
C VAL A 63 3.99 5.72 21.76
N THR A 64 4.59 6.83 21.32
CA THR A 64 5.21 6.89 20.00
C THR A 64 6.71 6.67 20.07
N HIS A 65 7.16 5.63 19.36
CA HIS A 65 8.57 5.32 19.16
C HIS A 65 9.03 5.69 17.74
N GLY A 66 10.09 6.47 17.63
CA GLY A 66 10.64 6.90 16.35
C GLY A 66 11.72 5.97 15.79
N GLY A 67 11.62 5.71 14.49
CA GLY A 67 12.71 5.19 13.65
C GLY A 67 12.85 6.06 12.40
N ALA A 68 13.74 5.70 11.47
CA ALA A 68 14.08 6.46 10.24
C ALA A 68 12.92 7.29 9.65
N SER A 69 13.20 8.55 9.29
CA SER A 69 12.23 9.61 8.92
C SER A 69 11.11 9.22 7.94
N MET A 70 11.35 8.27 7.03
CA MET A 70 10.36 7.74 6.08
C MET A 70 9.26 6.89 6.75
N ALA A 71 9.57 6.20 7.86
CA ALA A 71 8.60 5.46 8.65
C ALA A 71 7.66 6.39 9.43
N GLY A 72 8.13 7.60 9.76
CA GLY A 72 7.36 8.61 10.51
C GLY A 72 6.07 9.04 9.79
N GLN A 73 6.10 9.17 8.46
CA GLN A 73 4.90 9.55 7.70
C GLN A 73 3.81 8.48 7.71
N LYS A 74 4.17 7.19 7.60
CA LYS A 74 3.19 6.10 7.66
C LYS A 74 2.60 5.98 9.07
N LYS A 75 3.43 6.13 10.10
CA LYS A 75 2.98 6.16 11.50
C LYS A 75 2.05 7.35 11.76
N PHE A 76 2.38 8.54 11.27
CA PHE A 76 1.54 9.74 11.39
C PHE A 76 0.11 9.49 10.89
N TRP A 77 -0.07 8.96 9.68
CA TRP A 77 -1.42 8.69 9.16
C TRP A 77 -2.18 7.62 9.93
N ARG A 78 -1.46 6.64 10.48
CA ARG A 78 -2.05 5.63 11.36
C ARG A 78 -2.53 6.26 12.67
N THR A 79 -1.70 7.04 13.35
CA THR A 79 -2.09 7.69 14.60
C THR A 79 -3.16 8.76 14.39
N MET A 80 -3.11 9.51 13.28
CA MET A 80 -4.21 10.39 12.89
C MET A 80 -5.55 9.64 12.86
N THR A 81 -5.55 8.43 12.29
CA THR A 81 -6.74 7.60 12.24
C THR A 81 -7.21 7.26 13.68
N GLU A 82 -6.29 6.79 14.53
CA GLU A 82 -6.60 6.42 15.91
C GLU A 82 -7.16 7.59 16.74
N ILE A 83 -6.54 8.78 16.62
CA ILE A 83 -7.00 10.02 17.28
C ILE A 83 -8.43 10.35 16.87
N PHE A 84 -8.73 10.33 15.57
CA PHE A 84 -10.07 10.67 15.10
C PHE A 84 -11.11 9.63 15.55
N GLU A 85 -10.81 8.34 15.51
CA GLU A 85 -11.72 7.31 16.06
C GLU A 85 -12.03 7.59 17.53
N ALA A 86 -11.00 7.90 18.32
CA ALA A 86 -11.15 8.22 19.73
C ALA A 86 -12.03 9.47 19.94
N ARG A 87 -11.80 10.54 19.16
CA ARG A 87 -12.63 11.75 19.24
C ARG A 87 -14.10 11.50 18.84
N MET A 88 -14.38 10.47 18.03
CA MET A 88 -15.76 10.13 17.62
C MET A 88 -16.52 9.28 18.65
N LEU A 89 -15.89 8.87 19.76
CA LEU A 89 -16.57 8.10 20.80
C LEU A 89 -17.64 8.94 21.52
N PRO A 90 -18.76 8.33 21.95
CA PRO A 90 -19.72 8.99 22.83
C PRO A 90 -19.04 9.39 24.15
N GLY A 91 -18.90 10.70 24.40
CA GLY A 91 -18.05 11.18 25.48
C GLY A 91 -16.57 10.98 25.16
N PRO A 92 -15.99 11.80 24.27
CA PRO A 92 -14.63 11.58 23.77
C PRO A 92 -13.60 11.59 24.91
N PRO A 93 -12.71 10.58 24.99
CA PRO A 93 -11.67 10.51 26.01
C PRO A 93 -10.65 11.64 25.86
N VAL A 94 -9.95 11.92 26.96
CA VAL A 94 -8.70 12.68 26.93
C VAL A 94 -7.66 11.90 26.14
N LEU A 95 -7.03 12.54 25.16
CA LEU A 95 -5.96 11.96 24.37
C LEU A 95 -4.62 12.49 24.87
N PHE A 96 -3.81 11.59 25.42
CA PHE A 96 -2.47 11.87 25.90
C PHE A 96 -1.45 11.16 25.02
N SER A 97 -0.36 11.83 24.64
CA SER A 97 0.70 11.18 23.87
C SER A 97 2.08 11.43 24.45
N VAL A 98 2.88 10.37 24.48
CA VAL A 98 4.27 10.39 24.92
C VAL A 98 5.16 9.94 23.77
N GLN A 99 6.04 10.84 23.33
CA GLN A 99 7.03 10.54 22.30
C GLN A 99 8.39 10.23 22.94
N CYS A 100 8.76 8.95 22.86
CA CYS A 100 9.93 8.40 23.55
C CYS A 100 11.22 8.56 22.73
N SER A 101 11.09 8.55 21.40
CA SER A 101 12.24 8.63 20.50
C SER A 101 11.89 9.23 19.13
N GLY A 102 12.88 9.87 18.50
CA GLY A 102 12.93 10.15 17.07
C GLY A 102 12.71 11.59 16.65
N SER A 103 13.46 12.02 15.64
CA SER A 103 13.24 13.30 14.97
C SER A 103 12.07 13.18 13.98
N LEU A 104 10.85 13.52 14.41
CA LEU A 104 9.88 14.03 13.43
C LEU A 104 10.44 15.35 12.88
N LYS A 105 10.12 15.68 11.63
CA LYS A 105 10.43 17.03 11.13
C LYS A 105 9.70 18.02 12.06
N HIS A 106 10.42 18.97 12.66
CA HIS A 106 9.94 19.87 13.71
C HIS A 106 8.55 20.50 13.44
N LYS A 107 8.21 20.77 12.18
CA LYS A 107 6.89 21.32 11.85
C LYS A 107 5.76 20.26 11.85
N LEU A 108 6.02 19.02 11.40
CA LEU A 108 5.06 17.92 11.51
C LEU A 108 4.78 17.60 12.99
N ASP A 109 5.79 17.75 13.83
CA ASP A 109 5.71 17.55 15.27
C ASP A 109 4.74 18.53 15.94
N ARG A 110 4.78 19.82 15.57
CA ARG A 110 3.79 20.81 16.02
C ARG A 110 2.37 20.42 15.62
N ALA A 111 2.16 20.07 14.35
CA ALA A 111 0.86 19.64 13.86
C ALA A 111 0.37 18.39 14.62
N TYR A 112 1.28 17.46 14.89
CA TYR A 112 0.98 16.23 15.61
C TYR A 112 0.60 16.49 17.07
N SER A 113 1.35 17.35 17.77
CA SER A 113 1.05 17.71 19.17
C SER A 113 -0.30 18.40 19.34
N ALA A 114 -0.75 19.18 18.34
CA ALA A 114 -2.01 19.91 18.38
C ALA A 114 -3.27 19.03 18.31
N LEU A 115 -3.11 17.73 18.06
CA LEU A 115 -4.22 16.78 17.95
C LEU A 115 -4.55 16.10 19.30
N PHE A 116 -3.61 16.16 20.24
CA PHE A 116 -3.72 15.61 21.58
C PHE A 116 -4.12 16.69 22.57
N ASP A 117 -4.78 16.30 23.66
CA ASP A 117 -5.07 17.21 24.76
C ASP A 117 -3.80 17.54 25.57
N SER A 118 -2.86 16.58 25.64
CA SER A 118 -1.50 16.82 26.11
C SER A 118 -0.49 15.93 25.41
N PHE A 119 0.72 16.46 25.24
CA PHE A 119 1.77 15.86 24.44
C PHE A 119 3.13 16.09 25.09
N LEU A 120 3.81 14.98 25.43
CA LEU A 120 5.14 15.02 26.03
C LEU A 120 6.21 14.49 25.06
N ARG A 121 7.28 15.27 24.91
CA ARG A 121 8.52 14.82 24.24
C ARG A 121 9.62 14.66 25.27
N TRP A 122 9.99 13.41 25.56
CA TRP A 122 11.05 13.14 26.54
C TRP A 122 12.40 13.74 26.12
N GLN A 123 12.68 13.78 24.81
CA GLN A 123 13.96 14.28 24.31
C GLN A 123 14.13 15.80 24.45
N ASP A 124 13.07 16.54 24.69
CA ASP A 124 13.10 18.00 24.76
C ASP A 124 13.40 18.52 26.17
N VAL A 125 13.43 17.63 27.17
CA VAL A 125 13.61 17.97 28.58
C VAL A 125 14.75 17.13 29.16
N ASN A 126 15.64 17.73 29.96
CA ASN A 126 16.85 17.06 30.47
C ASN A 126 16.50 15.81 31.30
N GLU A 127 15.47 15.90 32.11
CA GLU A 127 14.93 14.84 32.95
C GLU A 127 14.36 13.70 32.08
N GLY A 128 13.66 14.02 30.99
CA GLY A 128 13.19 13.04 30.01
C GLY A 128 14.34 12.36 29.25
N GLN A 129 15.43 13.07 28.96
CA GLN A 129 16.65 12.47 28.40
C GLN A 129 17.34 11.54 29.42
N ALA A 130 17.34 11.89 30.70
CA ALA A 130 17.86 11.02 31.77
C ALA A 130 17.04 9.73 31.86
N LEU A 131 15.70 9.84 31.83
CA LEU A 131 14.78 8.71 31.79
C LEU A 131 15.06 7.78 30.61
N ALA A 132 15.15 8.33 29.40
CA ALA A 132 15.43 7.56 28.20
C ALA A 132 16.77 6.78 28.30
N ARG A 133 17.83 7.42 28.81
CA ARG A 133 19.13 6.76 29.01
C ARG A 133 19.09 5.64 30.04
N SER A 134 18.38 5.83 31.16
CA SER A 134 18.26 4.80 32.20
C SER A 134 17.50 3.57 31.68
N LEU A 135 16.44 3.77 30.89
CA LEU A 135 15.71 2.68 30.26
C LEU A 135 16.55 1.94 29.21
N GLU A 136 17.37 2.65 28.44
CA GLU A 136 18.33 2.02 27.51
C GLU A 136 19.37 1.18 28.25
N GLN A 137 19.90 1.68 29.38
CA GLN A 137 20.84 0.93 30.21
C GLN A 137 20.19 -0.32 30.81
N LEU A 138 18.98 -0.20 31.33
CA LEU A 138 18.21 -1.32 31.88
C LEU A 138 17.93 -2.38 30.81
N PHE A 139 17.51 -1.95 29.62
CA PHE A 139 17.31 -2.84 28.46
C PHE A 139 18.61 -3.57 28.06
N HIS A 140 19.75 -2.87 28.09
CA HIS A 140 21.05 -3.48 27.77
C HIS A 140 21.52 -4.48 28.82
N ALA A 141 21.21 -4.24 30.09
CA ALA A 141 21.50 -5.16 31.18
C ALA A 141 20.61 -6.41 31.13
N THR A 142 19.32 -6.24 30.78
CA THR A 142 18.34 -7.32 30.80
C THR A 142 17.41 -7.26 29.58
N PRO A 143 17.83 -7.76 28.41
CA PRO A 143 16.97 -7.77 27.24
C PRO A 143 15.83 -8.78 27.43
N VAL A 144 14.58 -8.30 27.34
CA VAL A 144 13.37 -9.10 27.53
C VAL A 144 12.69 -9.51 26.22
N GLY A 145 11.99 -10.63 26.24
CA GLY A 145 11.24 -11.19 25.12
C GLY A 145 9.79 -10.71 25.07
N THR A 146 9.17 -10.37 26.20
CA THR A 146 7.74 -10.00 26.31
C THR A 146 7.53 -8.62 26.94
N ALA A 147 6.33 -8.03 26.79
CA ALA A 147 6.04 -6.75 27.43
C ALA A 147 5.85 -6.89 28.94
N LEU A 148 5.23 -7.99 29.39
CA LEU A 148 5.06 -8.29 30.82
C LEU A 148 6.41 -8.41 31.54
N GLU A 149 7.39 -9.10 30.94
CA GLU A 149 8.76 -9.13 31.47
C GLU A 149 9.34 -7.70 31.57
N ALA A 150 9.17 -6.87 30.54
CA ALA A 150 9.64 -5.48 30.57
C ALA A 150 9.02 -4.70 31.74
N LEU A 151 7.72 -4.88 31.99
CA LEU A 151 7.01 -4.24 33.10
C LEU A 151 7.58 -4.64 34.46
N GLU A 152 7.72 -5.94 34.72
CA GLU A 152 8.29 -6.45 35.98
C GLU A 152 9.72 -5.93 36.22
N HIS A 153 10.51 -5.83 35.15
CA HIS A 153 11.88 -5.30 35.23
C HIS A 153 11.91 -3.79 35.49
N VAL A 154 11.04 -3.01 34.85
CA VAL A 154 10.92 -1.57 35.09
C VAL A 154 10.42 -1.32 36.51
N GLU A 155 9.38 -2.03 36.96
CA GLU A 155 8.84 -1.89 38.31
C GLU A 155 9.90 -2.17 39.39
N ARG A 156 10.65 -3.27 39.26
CA ARG A 156 11.75 -3.58 40.18
C ARG A 156 12.83 -2.49 40.17
N ALA A 157 13.23 -2.03 38.98
CA ALA A 157 14.22 -0.98 38.85
C ALA A 157 13.75 0.36 39.44
N LEU A 158 12.45 0.66 39.39
CA LEU A 158 11.87 1.82 40.06
C LEU A 158 11.93 1.68 41.58
N CYS A 159 11.55 0.52 42.13
CA CYS A 159 11.68 0.25 43.57
C CYS A 159 13.12 0.38 44.07
N ASP A 160 14.09 -0.05 43.25
CA ASP A 160 15.51 0.04 43.56
C ASP A 160 16.11 1.44 43.30
N GLY A 161 15.33 2.40 42.80
CA GLY A 161 15.78 3.76 42.50
C GLY A 161 16.78 3.85 41.33
N LEU A 162 16.72 2.90 40.39
CA LEU A 162 17.67 2.77 39.28
C LEU A 162 17.25 3.54 38.01
N ILE A 163 16.07 4.17 38.00
CA ILE A 163 15.56 4.91 36.84
C ILE A 163 15.56 6.41 37.11
N ASP A 164 16.60 7.08 36.62
CA ASP A 164 16.69 8.55 36.71
C ASP A 164 15.53 9.22 35.95
N GLY A 165 15.04 10.35 36.46
CA GLY A 165 13.97 11.12 35.81
C GLY A 165 12.55 10.59 36.04
N TRP A 166 12.39 9.46 36.74
CA TRP A 166 11.07 8.90 37.09
C TRP A 166 10.19 9.87 37.87
N GLU A 167 10.68 10.44 38.98
CA GLU A 167 9.91 11.35 39.83
C GLU A 167 9.39 12.57 39.07
N TRP A 168 10.20 13.12 38.17
CA TRP A 168 9.79 14.20 37.28
C TRP A 168 8.66 13.75 36.36
N PHE A 169 8.80 12.60 35.71
CA PHE A 169 7.81 12.09 34.77
C PHE A 169 6.49 11.74 35.47
N LEU A 170 6.54 11.13 36.64
CA LEU A 170 5.37 10.86 37.47
C LEU A 170 4.67 12.15 37.90
N THR A 171 5.44 13.16 38.32
CA THR A 171 4.90 14.48 38.68
C THR A 171 4.23 15.17 37.50
N PHE A 172 4.84 15.07 36.31
CA PHE A 172 4.25 15.56 35.07
C PHE A 172 2.92 14.88 34.78
N CYS A 173 2.86 13.54 34.82
CA CYS A 173 1.63 12.79 34.62
C CYS A 173 0.55 13.15 35.65
N LYS A 174 0.89 13.25 36.94
CA LYS A 174 -0.03 13.66 38.01
C LYS A 174 -0.60 15.06 37.77
N THR A 175 0.23 16.00 37.32
CA THR A 175 -0.20 17.39 37.12
C THR A 175 -1.07 17.53 35.86
N GLU A 176 -0.59 17.01 34.74
CA GLU A 176 -1.25 17.16 33.45
C GLU A 176 -2.53 16.32 33.35
N LEU A 177 -2.46 15.03 33.69
CA LEU A 177 -3.59 14.13 33.45
C LEU A 177 -4.79 14.47 34.33
N VAL A 178 -4.55 14.86 35.59
CA VAL A 178 -5.61 15.32 36.52
C VAL A 178 -6.27 16.61 36.02
N ALA A 179 -5.47 17.55 35.48
CA ALA A 179 -5.99 18.79 34.92
C ALA A 179 -6.88 18.54 33.70
N LEU A 180 -6.45 17.65 32.80
CA LEU A 180 -7.16 17.36 31.55
C LEU A 180 -8.48 16.60 31.76
N THR A 181 -8.50 15.62 32.67
CA THR A 181 -9.75 14.88 32.97
C THR A 181 -10.81 15.75 33.63
N SER A 182 -10.41 16.87 34.23
CA SER A 182 -11.33 17.81 34.89
C SER A 182 -11.99 18.81 33.92
N SER A 183 -11.51 18.92 32.68
CA SER A 183 -12.06 19.83 31.66
C SER A 183 -11.87 19.23 30.26
N PRO A 184 -12.63 18.18 29.90
CA PRO A 184 -12.52 17.56 28.58
C PRO A 184 -12.83 18.59 27.49
N GLN A 185 -11.88 18.81 26.59
CA GLN A 185 -12.11 19.65 25.42
C GLN A 185 -12.87 18.83 24.38
N THR A 186 -14.12 19.18 24.14
CA THR A 186 -14.86 18.66 22.99
C THR A 186 -14.27 19.26 21.72
N ALA A 187 -13.75 18.41 20.85
CA ALA A 187 -13.30 18.83 19.53
C ALA A 187 -14.49 19.44 18.74
N PRO A 188 -14.43 20.74 18.34
CA PRO A 188 -15.58 21.48 17.80
C PRO A 188 -16.10 21.00 16.43
N TRP A 189 -15.50 19.98 15.81
CA TRP A 189 -15.87 19.46 14.49
C TRP A 189 -16.67 18.15 14.53
N LEU A 190 -16.96 17.62 15.72
CA LEU A 190 -17.90 16.52 15.92
C LEU A 190 -19.32 17.01 15.70
N ARG A 191 -19.77 17.05 14.44
CA ARG A 191 -21.20 17.14 14.16
C ARG A 191 -21.78 15.73 14.27
N GLU A 192 -22.83 15.57 15.08
CA GLU A 192 -23.68 14.40 14.97
C GLU A 192 -24.13 14.29 13.51
N ARG A 193 -23.84 13.13 12.90
CA ARG A 193 -24.24 12.82 11.55
C ARG A 193 -25.37 11.81 11.60
N GLU A 194 -26.34 11.99 10.72
CA GLU A 194 -27.36 10.98 10.47
C GLU A 194 -26.69 9.66 10.06
N ALA A 195 -27.43 8.56 10.26
CA ALA A 195 -26.95 7.26 9.81
C ALA A 195 -26.77 7.26 8.29
N PHE A 196 -25.64 6.75 7.81
CA PHE A 196 -25.43 6.57 6.37
C PHE A 196 -26.46 5.57 5.83
N GLY A 197 -27.34 6.04 4.94
CA GLY A 197 -28.42 5.24 4.35
C GLY A 197 -28.02 4.39 3.13
N GLY A 198 -26.77 4.51 2.66
CA GLY A 198 -26.30 3.77 1.49
C GLY A 198 -26.02 2.29 1.77
N VAL A 199 -26.22 1.45 0.76
CA VAL A 199 -25.93 0.01 0.81
C VAL A 199 -24.66 -0.28 0.02
N ALA A 200 -23.80 -1.14 0.56
CA ALA A 200 -22.59 -1.54 -0.13
C ALA A 200 -22.89 -2.32 -1.42
N LYS A 201 -22.25 -1.88 -2.51
CA LYS A 201 -22.18 -2.58 -3.80
C LYS A 201 -20.76 -3.11 -3.99
N THR A 202 -20.67 -4.29 -4.60
CA THR A 202 -19.39 -4.80 -5.11
C THR A 202 -19.25 -4.35 -6.54
N THR A 203 -18.28 -3.47 -6.80
CA THR A 203 -17.93 -3.05 -8.15
C THR A 203 -16.53 -3.54 -8.50
N ALA A 204 -16.20 -3.56 -9.78
CA ALA A 204 -14.89 -4.05 -10.23
C ALA A 204 -14.36 -3.23 -11.41
N PHE A 205 -14.75 -1.97 -11.54
CA PHE A 205 -14.50 -1.15 -12.73
C PHE A 205 -13.04 -1.12 -13.13
N ARG A 206 -12.12 -0.75 -12.22
CA ARG A 206 -10.67 -0.72 -12.52
C ARG A 206 -10.18 -2.09 -13.00
N ARG A 207 -10.62 -3.16 -12.31
CA ARG A 207 -10.16 -4.51 -12.58
C ARG A 207 -10.73 -5.03 -13.90
N ALA A 208 -12.00 -4.81 -14.16
CA ALA A 208 -12.68 -5.19 -15.39
C ALA A 208 -12.12 -4.45 -16.60
N LEU A 209 -11.91 -3.13 -16.51
CA LEU A 209 -11.26 -2.36 -17.56
C LEU A 209 -9.82 -2.82 -17.81
N CYS A 210 -9.06 -3.14 -16.75
CA CYS A 210 -7.71 -3.67 -16.89
C CYS A 210 -7.70 -5.03 -17.62
N LYS A 211 -8.63 -5.94 -17.28
CA LYS A 211 -8.80 -7.21 -17.98
C LYS A 211 -9.22 -7.01 -19.43
N TRP A 212 -10.23 -6.17 -19.66
CA TRP A 212 -10.75 -5.80 -20.97
C TRP A 212 -9.64 -5.27 -21.87
N TYR A 213 -8.86 -4.33 -21.34
CA TYR A 213 -7.71 -3.76 -22.03
C TYR A 213 -6.66 -4.82 -22.36
N ALA A 214 -6.35 -5.74 -21.45
CA ALA A 214 -5.39 -6.82 -21.71
C ALA A 214 -5.82 -7.79 -22.81
N LEU A 215 -7.13 -8.05 -22.96
CA LEU A 215 -7.65 -8.99 -23.96
C LEU A 215 -7.47 -8.49 -25.41
N PRO A 216 -7.17 -9.38 -26.37
CA PRO A 216 -7.24 -9.04 -27.79
C PRO A 216 -8.69 -8.90 -28.27
N GLN A 217 -8.87 -8.28 -29.44
CA GLN A 217 -10.19 -7.96 -29.98
C GLN A 217 -11.11 -9.19 -30.11
N VAL A 218 -10.61 -10.31 -30.63
CA VAL A 218 -11.38 -11.56 -30.77
C VAL A 218 -12.01 -12.05 -29.45
N ALA A 219 -11.29 -11.88 -28.32
CA ALA A 219 -11.79 -12.24 -27.01
C ALA A 219 -12.80 -11.23 -26.47
N ARG A 220 -12.63 -9.94 -26.77
CA ARG A 220 -13.59 -8.87 -26.45
C ARG A 220 -14.91 -9.08 -27.19
N ASP A 221 -14.84 -9.33 -28.49
CA ASP A 221 -16.01 -9.59 -29.35
C ASP A 221 -16.79 -10.82 -28.85
N SER A 222 -16.08 -11.87 -28.42
CA SER A 222 -16.68 -13.05 -27.81
C SER A 222 -17.46 -12.74 -26.52
N ILE A 223 -16.94 -11.85 -25.67
CA ILE A 223 -17.61 -11.44 -24.43
C ILE A 223 -18.91 -10.68 -24.76
N VAL A 224 -18.85 -9.71 -25.68
CA VAL A 224 -19.99 -8.86 -26.06
C VAL A 224 -21.07 -9.68 -26.78
N SER A 225 -20.67 -10.49 -27.77
CA SER A 225 -21.59 -11.33 -28.53
C SER A 225 -22.10 -12.55 -27.75
N LYS A 226 -21.48 -12.87 -26.60
CA LYS A 226 -21.71 -14.09 -25.81
C LYS A 226 -21.46 -15.38 -26.61
N VAL A 227 -20.70 -15.30 -27.70
CA VAL A 227 -20.32 -16.44 -28.53
C VAL A 227 -18.93 -16.94 -28.10
N PRO A 228 -18.71 -18.25 -27.89
CA PRO A 228 -17.40 -18.76 -27.52
C PRO A 228 -16.32 -18.46 -28.57
N VAL A 229 -15.11 -18.13 -28.11
CA VAL A 229 -13.92 -18.02 -28.97
C VAL A 229 -13.59 -19.42 -29.51
N GLN A 230 -13.71 -19.60 -30.83
CA GLN A 230 -13.36 -20.87 -31.48
C GLN A 230 -11.86 -21.01 -31.73
N GLU A 231 -11.18 -19.88 -31.89
CA GLU A 231 -9.78 -19.83 -32.28
C GLU A 231 -8.86 -19.95 -31.06
N GLU A 232 -8.05 -21.02 -31.03
CA GLU A 232 -6.94 -21.17 -30.07
C GLU A 232 -5.77 -20.25 -30.44
N ALA A 233 -6.02 -18.94 -30.49
CA ALA A 233 -4.95 -17.98 -30.65
C ALA A 233 -4.12 -17.92 -29.36
N ALA A 234 -2.81 -18.17 -29.48
CA ALA A 234 -1.86 -18.14 -28.36
C ALA A 234 -1.87 -16.78 -27.61
N SER A 235 -2.30 -15.72 -28.30
CA SER A 235 -2.37 -14.34 -27.81
C SER A 235 -3.34 -14.06 -26.67
N TRP A 236 -4.23 -15.00 -26.31
CA TRP A 236 -5.12 -14.86 -25.16
C TRP A 236 -5.12 -16.06 -24.20
N GLN A 237 -4.18 -17.00 -24.37
CA GLN A 237 -4.06 -18.17 -23.49
C GLN A 237 -3.83 -17.78 -22.02
N PHE A 238 -3.16 -16.65 -21.78
CA PHE A 238 -3.01 -16.07 -20.45
C PHE A 238 -4.35 -15.85 -19.73
N ALA A 239 -5.43 -15.59 -20.46
CA ALA A 239 -6.77 -15.39 -19.88
C ALA A 239 -7.40 -16.71 -19.39
N LEU A 240 -7.01 -17.85 -19.96
CA LEU A 240 -7.36 -19.17 -19.41
C LEU A 240 -6.58 -19.42 -18.10
N GLU A 241 -5.28 -19.08 -18.08
CA GLU A 241 -4.43 -19.27 -16.90
C GLU A 241 -4.86 -18.40 -15.71
N LEU A 242 -5.32 -17.18 -15.99
CA LEU A 242 -5.87 -16.28 -14.98
C LEU A 242 -7.33 -16.61 -14.62
N GLY A 243 -7.92 -17.63 -15.25
CA GLY A 243 -9.27 -18.10 -14.96
C GLY A 243 -10.38 -17.18 -15.47
N TRP A 244 -10.09 -16.27 -16.41
CA TRP A 244 -11.10 -15.39 -16.97
C TRP A 244 -11.99 -16.13 -17.98
N PHE A 245 -11.41 -17.11 -18.66
CA PHE A 245 -12.08 -17.98 -19.61
C PHE A 245 -12.00 -19.44 -19.17
N ARG A 246 -12.96 -20.25 -19.62
CA ARG A 246 -12.96 -21.71 -19.45
C ARG A 246 -13.13 -22.38 -20.81
N ARG A 247 -12.37 -23.46 -21.04
CA ARG A 247 -12.54 -24.33 -22.22
C ARG A 247 -13.87 -25.07 -22.15
N THR A 248 -14.57 -25.13 -23.27
CA THR A 248 -15.84 -25.86 -23.47
C THR A 248 -15.74 -26.69 -24.75
N LEU A 249 -16.75 -27.54 -25.02
CA LEU A 249 -16.81 -28.30 -26.28
C LEU A 249 -16.90 -27.42 -27.53
N ARG A 250 -17.36 -26.17 -27.38
CA ARG A 250 -17.53 -25.22 -28.48
C ARG A 250 -16.47 -24.12 -28.44
N GLY A 251 -15.26 -24.39 -27.98
CA GLY A 251 -14.23 -23.36 -27.77
C GLY A 251 -14.27 -22.77 -26.37
N ALA A 252 -13.79 -21.54 -26.18
CA ALA A 252 -13.65 -20.94 -24.84
C ALA A 252 -14.68 -19.86 -24.56
N ARG A 253 -15.16 -19.84 -23.31
CA ARG A 253 -16.17 -18.88 -22.84
C ARG A 253 -15.65 -18.10 -21.64
N CYS A 254 -15.92 -16.80 -21.63
CA CYS A 254 -15.68 -15.96 -20.45
C CYS A 254 -16.54 -16.44 -19.28
N VAL A 255 -15.90 -16.69 -18.14
CA VAL A 255 -16.53 -17.09 -16.87
C VAL A 255 -16.28 -16.06 -15.77
N ASP A 256 -15.58 -14.98 -16.09
CA ASP A 256 -15.26 -13.92 -15.15
C ASP A 256 -16.47 -13.01 -14.92
N GLU A 257 -17.10 -13.14 -13.76
CA GLU A 257 -18.30 -12.37 -13.40
C GLU A 257 -18.09 -10.85 -13.46
N GLN A 258 -16.87 -10.39 -13.15
CA GLN A 258 -16.56 -8.96 -13.16
C GLN A 258 -16.52 -8.39 -14.59
N LEU A 259 -15.91 -9.12 -15.53
CA LEU A 259 -15.96 -8.75 -16.95
C LEU A 259 -17.38 -8.84 -17.50
N LEU A 260 -18.13 -9.89 -17.13
CA LEU A 260 -19.50 -10.09 -17.62
C LEU A 260 -20.47 -9.03 -17.11
N ALA A 261 -20.31 -8.60 -15.85
CA ALA A 261 -21.07 -7.48 -15.30
C ALA A 261 -20.67 -6.17 -15.97
N PHE A 262 -19.36 -5.94 -16.13
CA PHE A 262 -18.83 -4.71 -16.72
C PHE A 262 -19.36 -4.42 -18.12
N VAL A 263 -19.47 -5.43 -19.00
CA VAL A 263 -20.04 -5.23 -20.36
C VAL A 263 -21.55 -5.02 -20.39
N GLN A 264 -22.23 -5.17 -19.24
CA GLN A 264 -23.67 -4.94 -19.09
C GLN A 264 -23.97 -3.60 -18.40
N GLU A 265 -22.96 -2.94 -17.83
CA GLU A 265 -23.13 -1.64 -17.18
C GLU A 265 -23.31 -0.54 -18.23
N ASP A 266 -24.15 0.45 -17.94
CA ASP A 266 -24.35 1.62 -18.82
C ASP A 266 -23.05 2.37 -19.10
N ILE A 267 -22.06 2.26 -18.21
CA ILE A 267 -20.75 2.89 -18.35
C ILE A 267 -19.91 2.23 -19.46
N PHE A 268 -20.29 1.03 -19.93
CA PHE A 268 -19.55 0.31 -20.95
C PHE A 268 -19.48 1.07 -22.28
N VAL A 269 -20.46 1.93 -22.57
CA VAL A 269 -20.48 2.78 -23.78
C VAL A 269 -19.28 3.74 -23.85
N GLU A 270 -18.59 3.98 -22.74
CA GLU A 270 -17.45 4.89 -22.63
C GLU A 270 -16.10 4.16 -22.73
N VAL A 271 -16.10 2.84 -22.92
CA VAL A 271 -14.89 2.03 -22.82
C VAL A 271 -13.91 2.29 -23.94
N ASP A 272 -14.38 2.47 -25.17
CA ASP A 272 -13.48 2.69 -26.31
C ASP A 272 -12.66 3.97 -26.14
N GLU A 273 -13.29 5.06 -25.71
CA GLU A 273 -12.59 6.32 -25.41
C GLU A 273 -11.63 6.19 -24.22
N LEU A 274 -11.97 5.38 -23.20
CA LEU A 274 -11.04 5.08 -22.11
C LEU A 274 -9.83 4.27 -22.60
N VAL A 275 -10.02 3.36 -23.56
CA VAL A 275 -8.93 2.61 -24.20
C VAL A 275 -8.02 3.54 -24.98
N GLU A 276 -8.59 4.44 -25.79
CA GLU A 276 -7.84 5.47 -26.51
C GLU A 276 -7.01 6.34 -25.55
N LEU A 277 -7.61 6.81 -24.46
CA LEU A 277 -6.90 7.59 -23.44
C LEU A 277 -5.74 6.80 -22.80
N ILE A 278 -5.92 5.49 -22.56
CA ILE A 278 -4.85 4.63 -22.03
C ILE A 278 -3.70 4.56 -23.03
N ASP A 279 -4.00 4.32 -24.31
CA ASP A 279 -3.00 4.18 -25.36
C ASP A 279 -2.20 5.48 -25.57
N GLU A 280 -2.87 6.64 -25.49
CA GLU A 280 -2.23 7.94 -25.63
C GLU A 280 -1.38 8.34 -24.42
N THR A 281 -1.86 8.06 -23.20
CA THR A 281 -1.28 8.63 -21.99
C THR A 281 -0.39 7.66 -21.21
N LEU A 282 -0.55 6.35 -21.40
CA LEU A 282 0.09 5.32 -20.57
C LEU A 282 0.85 4.26 -21.39
N PRO A 283 1.89 4.62 -22.18
CA PRO A 283 2.61 3.67 -23.04
C PRO A 283 3.16 2.46 -22.30
N LEU A 284 3.70 2.65 -21.08
CA LEU A 284 4.19 1.54 -20.26
C LEU A 284 3.07 0.58 -19.78
N PHE A 285 1.85 1.07 -19.62
CA PHE A 285 0.70 0.20 -19.31
C PHE A 285 0.33 -0.64 -20.54
N SER A 286 0.35 -0.04 -21.72
CA SER A 286 0.17 -0.71 -23.02
C SER A 286 1.22 -1.80 -23.24
N GLU A 287 2.49 -1.53 -22.91
CA GLU A 287 3.57 -2.53 -22.95
C GLU A 287 3.31 -3.72 -22.02
N TYR A 288 2.74 -3.51 -20.84
CA TYR A 288 2.38 -4.62 -19.94
C TYR A 288 1.25 -5.46 -20.51
N ALA A 289 0.22 -4.83 -21.10
CA ALA A 289 -0.86 -5.55 -21.77
C ALA A 289 -0.33 -6.35 -22.96
N ARG A 290 0.55 -5.75 -23.78
CA ARG A 290 1.25 -6.42 -24.87
C ARG A 290 2.06 -7.60 -24.37
N SER A 291 2.81 -7.44 -23.27
CA SER A 291 3.60 -8.53 -22.66
C SER A 291 2.73 -9.72 -22.23
N LEU A 292 1.48 -9.50 -21.77
CA LEU A 292 0.55 -10.59 -21.49
C LEU A 292 0.11 -11.31 -22.78
N ARG A 293 -0.20 -10.56 -23.83
CA ARG A 293 -0.59 -11.12 -25.13
C ARG A 293 0.56 -11.86 -25.81
N GLU A 294 1.79 -11.48 -25.50
CA GLU A 294 3.02 -12.10 -26.02
C GLU A 294 3.57 -13.20 -25.09
N LEU A 295 2.83 -13.61 -24.04
CA LEU A 295 3.32 -14.61 -23.08
C LEU A 295 3.65 -15.96 -23.73
N TYR A 296 3.01 -16.29 -24.86
CA TYR A 296 3.33 -17.48 -25.66
C TYR A 296 4.78 -17.49 -26.17
N ARG A 297 5.45 -16.33 -26.27
CA ARG A 297 6.88 -16.26 -26.62
C ARG A 297 7.76 -16.92 -25.55
N LEU A 298 7.29 -17.04 -24.31
CA LEU A 298 8.00 -17.79 -23.28
C LEU A 298 8.05 -19.28 -23.58
N ASP A 299 7.02 -19.85 -24.21
CA ASP A 299 7.02 -21.26 -24.60
C ASP A 299 8.17 -21.52 -25.58
N TRP A 300 8.36 -20.65 -26.58
CA TRP A 300 9.52 -20.68 -27.47
C TRP A 300 10.85 -20.57 -26.72
N VAL A 301 10.97 -19.63 -25.76
CA VAL A 301 12.22 -19.46 -24.98
C VAL A 301 12.56 -20.75 -24.23
N TYR A 302 11.57 -21.38 -23.60
CA TYR A 302 11.79 -22.59 -22.83
C TYR A 302 12.05 -23.81 -23.74
N GLU A 303 11.39 -23.90 -24.89
CA GLU A 303 11.69 -24.90 -25.92
C GLU A 303 13.11 -24.73 -26.50
N TRP A 304 13.55 -23.50 -26.72
CA TRP A 304 14.90 -23.20 -27.17
C TRP A 304 15.94 -23.66 -26.15
N ILE A 305 15.70 -23.40 -24.85
CA ILE A 305 16.58 -23.87 -23.77
C ILE A 305 16.63 -25.40 -23.74
N LEU A 306 15.50 -26.09 -23.90
CA LEU A 306 15.45 -27.56 -23.97
C LEU A 306 16.20 -28.12 -25.19
N THR A 307 16.11 -27.44 -26.33
CA THR A 307 16.80 -27.82 -27.56
C THR A 307 18.32 -27.65 -27.42
N HIS A 308 18.75 -26.59 -26.74
CA HIS A 308 20.17 -26.27 -26.53
C HIS A 308 20.69 -26.72 -25.17
N TRP A 309 20.00 -27.64 -24.50
CA TRP A 309 20.25 -28.02 -23.11
C TRP A 309 21.71 -28.36 -22.84
N ASP A 310 22.32 -29.23 -23.65
CA ASP A 310 23.68 -29.71 -23.43
C ASP A 310 24.71 -28.58 -23.54
N ARG A 311 24.47 -27.62 -24.45
CA ARG A 311 25.27 -26.39 -24.57
C ARG A 311 25.09 -25.49 -23.35
N LEU A 312 23.86 -25.37 -22.82
CA LEU A 312 23.53 -24.44 -21.74
C LEU A 312 23.88 -24.99 -20.35
N THR A 313 23.99 -26.31 -20.18
CA THR A 313 24.51 -26.94 -18.96
C THR A 313 26.03 -26.84 -18.83
N ASP A 314 26.73 -26.48 -19.91
CA ASP A 314 28.15 -26.13 -19.89
C ASP A 314 28.34 -24.61 -19.68
N SER A 315 29.23 -24.21 -18.79
CA SER A 315 29.43 -22.79 -18.47
C SER A 315 30.02 -22.00 -19.64
N THR A 316 30.84 -22.61 -20.49
CA THR A 316 31.39 -21.96 -21.69
C THR A 316 30.30 -21.80 -22.75
N GLY A 317 29.48 -22.83 -22.97
CA GLY A 317 28.35 -22.80 -23.87
C GLY A 317 27.26 -21.80 -23.46
N MET A 318 26.93 -21.73 -22.16
CA MET A 318 26.02 -20.74 -21.57
C MET A 318 26.58 -19.32 -21.72
N LYS A 319 27.87 -19.11 -21.46
CA LYS A 319 28.54 -17.80 -21.66
C LYS A 319 28.39 -17.33 -23.10
N GLY A 320 28.66 -18.22 -24.07
CA GLY A 320 28.47 -17.93 -25.49
C GLY A 320 27.01 -17.57 -25.79
N ALA A 321 26.06 -18.35 -25.29
CA ALA A 321 24.64 -18.09 -25.51
C ALA A 321 24.18 -16.73 -24.94
N LEU A 322 24.59 -16.39 -23.71
CA LEU A 322 24.32 -15.07 -23.12
C LEU A 322 24.92 -13.95 -23.98
N ARG A 323 26.15 -14.13 -24.47
CA ARG A 323 26.80 -13.14 -25.34
C ARG A 323 26.07 -12.97 -26.67
N ASP A 324 25.72 -14.07 -27.34
CA ASP A 324 25.01 -14.07 -28.61
C ASP A 324 23.66 -13.35 -28.50
N VAL A 325 22.90 -13.61 -27.43
CA VAL A 325 21.64 -12.92 -27.15
C VAL A 325 21.87 -11.43 -26.87
N PHE A 326 22.92 -11.07 -26.13
CA PHE A 326 23.27 -9.66 -25.89
C PHE A 326 23.62 -8.93 -27.20
N ASP A 327 24.42 -9.56 -28.06
CA ASP A 327 24.88 -9.00 -29.35
C ASP A 327 23.78 -9.00 -30.42
N GLY A 328 22.65 -9.67 -30.17
CA GLY A 328 21.47 -9.61 -31.03
C GLY A 328 21.48 -10.60 -32.16
N LEU A 329 22.30 -11.63 -32.03
CA LEU A 329 22.24 -12.78 -32.91
C LEU A 329 20.91 -13.47 -32.66
N SER A 330 19.99 -13.25 -33.60
CA SER A 330 18.67 -13.86 -33.54
C SER A 330 18.80 -15.34 -33.88
N TYR A 331 18.39 -16.19 -32.95
CA TYR A 331 18.38 -17.64 -33.15
C TYR A 331 17.21 -18.12 -34.04
N THR A 332 16.28 -17.22 -34.40
CA THR A 332 15.20 -17.41 -35.40
C THR A 332 14.71 -16.06 -35.95
N GLU A 333 14.02 -16.03 -37.11
CA GLU A 333 13.39 -14.82 -37.67
C GLU A 333 12.23 -14.27 -36.80
N GLU A 334 11.67 -15.08 -35.89
CA GLU A 334 10.49 -14.72 -35.09
C GLU A 334 10.81 -13.92 -33.81
N VAL A 335 12.08 -13.88 -33.37
CA VAL A 335 12.52 -13.25 -32.10
C VAL A 335 13.24 -11.92 -32.31
N VAL A 336 13.21 -11.41 -33.54
CA VAL A 336 13.93 -10.22 -34.00
C VAL A 336 13.56 -8.94 -33.22
N ASP A 337 12.48 -8.94 -32.43
CA ASP A 337 11.93 -7.72 -31.80
C ASP A 337 11.85 -7.77 -30.26
N SER A 338 12.63 -8.64 -29.60
CA SER A 338 12.74 -8.56 -28.13
C SER A 338 13.74 -7.46 -27.74
N GLU A 339 13.23 -6.34 -27.20
CA GLU A 339 14.01 -5.17 -26.76
C GLU A 339 15.01 -5.45 -25.62
N GLY A 340 15.18 -6.71 -25.18
CA GLY A 340 16.02 -7.05 -24.03
C GLY A 340 16.65 -8.46 -24.08
N HIS A 341 17.48 -8.75 -23.09
CA HIS A 341 18.19 -10.02 -22.95
C HIS A 341 17.25 -11.12 -22.43
N TRP A 342 16.55 -11.78 -23.35
CA TRP A 342 15.51 -12.75 -23.03
C TRP A 342 16.03 -13.98 -22.25
N LEU A 343 17.21 -14.51 -22.60
CA LEU A 343 17.75 -15.70 -21.93
C LEU A 343 18.05 -15.44 -20.43
N LEU A 344 18.73 -14.34 -20.13
CA LEU A 344 18.99 -13.91 -18.76
C LEU A 344 17.69 -13.71 -17.97
N SER A 345 16.71 -13.04 -18.58
CA SER A 345 15.40 -12.80 -17.96
C SER A 345 14.66 -14.11 -17.65
N ALA A 346 14.70 -15.07 -18.58
CA ALA A 346 14.10 -16.39 -18.41
C ALA A 346 14.78 -17.20 -17.31
N MET A 347 16.12 -17.20 -17.26
CA MET A 347 16.89 -17.89 -16.22
C MET A 347 16.61 -17.32 -14.82
N MET A 348 16.54 -15.99 -14.70
CA MET A 348 16.16 -15.34 -13.43
C MET A 348 14.73 -15.70 -13.01
N GLN A 349 13.79 -15.79 -13.95
CA GLN A 349 12.41 -16.13 -13.67
C GLN A 349 12.24 -17.60 -13.26
N LEU A 350 12.95 -18.54 -13.90
CA LEU A 350 12.98 -19.94 -13.51
C LEU A 350 13.55 -20.11 -12.09
N ARG A 351 14.64 -19.41 -11.78
CA ARG A 351 15.25 -19.41 -10.44
C ARG A 351 14.31 -18.85 -9.37
N ARG A 352 13.58 -17.78 -9.69
CA ARG A 352 12.56 -17.18 -8.81
C ARG A 352 11.46 -18.17 -8.44
N VAL A 353 10.98 -18.95 -9.40
CA VAL A 353 9.98 -19.99 -9.15
C VAL A 353 10.54 -21.13 -8.31
N GLU A 354 11.78 -21.55 -8.58
CA GLU A 354 12.44 -22.59 -7.77
C GLU A 354 12.51 -22.21 -6.28
N GLU A 355 12.75 -20.94 -5.95
CA GLU A 355 12.85 -20.47 -4.57
C GLU A 355 11.50 -20.19 -3.89
N GLY A 356 10.38 -20.48 -4.56
CA GLY A 356 9.06 -20.49 -3.93
C GLY A 356 8.32 -19.16 -3.92
N GLY A 357 8.62 -18.22 -4.82
CA GLY A 357 7.72 -17.07 -5.01
C GLY A 357 8.26 -15.89 -5.80
N GLN A 358 7.36 -14.96 -6.15
CA GLN A 358 7.63 -13.80 -7.00
C GLN A 358 8.73 -12.85 -6.47
N ASP A 359 8.91 -12.76 -5.15
CA ASP A 359 9.92 -11.90 -4.53
C ASP A 359 11.18 -12.67 -4.07
N ALA A 360 11.25 -13.98 -4.35
CA ALA A 360 12.31 -14.84 -3.82
C ALA A 360 13.68 -14.54 -4.47
N TYR A 361 13.69 -14.30 -5.78
CA TYR A 361 14.91 -14.07 -6.55
C TYR A 361 14.90 -12.77 -7.35
N GLY A 362 15.93 -11.94 -7.14
CA GLY A 362 16.16 -10.66 -7.80
C GLY A 362 17.64 -10.30 -7.85
N TYR A 363 17.98 -9.07 -8.26
CA TYR A 363 19.39 -8.68 -8.49
C TYR A 363 20.28 -8.89 -7.27
N SER A 364 19.80 -8.58 -6.06
CA SER A 364 20.58 -8.78 -4.83
C SER A 364 20.86 -10.26 -4.53
N ALA A 365 19.92 -11.17 -4.85
CA ALA A 365 20.14 -12.60 -4.68
C ALA A 365 21.15 -13.11 -5.72
N LEU A 366 21.01 -12.67 -6.98
CA LEU A 366 21.96 -12.98 -8.04
C LEU A 366 23.37 -12.50 -7.71
N ALA A 367 23.55 -11.26 -7.25
CA ALA A 367 24.88 -10.80 -6.86
C ALA A 367 25.49 -11.54 -5.68
N ARG A 368 24.67 -12.03 -4.74
CA ARG A 368 25.16 -12.92 -3.69
C ARG A 368 25.70 -14.22 -4.27
N GLU A 369 24.98 -14.83 -5.20
CA GLU A 369 25.43 -16.05 -5.89
C GLU A 369 26.71 -15.80 -6.72
N LEU A 370 26.88 -14.59 -7.25
CA LEU A 370 28.10 -14.17 -7.96
C LEU A 370 29.27 -13.80 -7.03
N GLY A 371 29.05 -13.72 -5.72
CA GLY A 371 30.06 -13.26 -4.74
C GLY A 371 30.34 -11.76 -4.76
N GLU A 372 29.40 -10.95 -5.27
CA GLU A 372 29.58 -9.52 -5.60
C GLU A 372 28.54 -8.64 -4.88
N GLU A 373 28.17 -8.98 -3.63
CA GLU A 373 27.17 -8.22 -2.84
C GLU A 373 27.53 -6.72 -2.71
N GLU A 374 28.82 -6.39 -2.63
CA GLU A 374 29.30 -5.00 -2.61
C GLU A 374 29.33 -4.35 -4.01
N GLY A 375 29.42 -5.16 -5.07
CA GLY A 375 29.60 -4.74 -6.46
C GLY A 375 28.36 -4.10 -7.08
N ILE A 376 27.15 -4.51 -6.70
CA ILE A 376 25.90 -3.85 -7.17
C ILE A 376 25.88 -2.37 -6.76
N SER A 377 26.27 -2.07 -5.52
CA SER A 377 26.25 -0.71 -4.99
C SER A 377 27.31 0.23 -5.62
N ARG A 378 28.31 -0.36 -6.28
CA ARG A 378 29.44 0.34 -6.91
C ARG A 378 29.43 0.29 -8.45
N GLY A 379 28.36 -0.23 -9.07
CA GLY A 379 28.22 -0.32 -10.53
C GLY A 379 29.12 -1.38 -11.21
N TYR A 380 29.57 -2.39 -10.45
CA TYR A 380 30.49 -3.43 -10.93
C TYR A 380 29.80 -4.50 -11.80
N ILE A 381 28.54 -4.79 -11.51
CA ILE A 381 27.66 -5.65 -12.34
C ILE A 381 26.34 -4.92 -12.52
N ASP A 382 26.15 -4.32 -13.69
CA ASP A 382 24.89 -3.68 -14.05
C ASP A 382 23.99 -4.65 -14.82
N ILE A 383 23.36 -5.56 -14.08
CA ILE A 383 22.41 -6.54 -14.63
C ILE A 383 21.25 -5.82 -15.34
N ALA A 384 20.83 -4.64 -14.86
CA ALA A 384 19.75 -3.89 -15.48
C ALA A 384 20.16 -3.38 -16.87
N ASP A 385 21.37 -2.84 -17.02
CA ASP A 385 21.89 -2.43 -18.32
C ASP A 385 22.09 -3.62 -19.27
N MET A 386 22.51 -4.78 -18.76
CA MET A 386 22.64 -6.00 -19.57
C MET A 386 21.28 -6.51 -20.05
N ILE A 387 20.25 -6.53 -19.17
CA ILE A 387 18.88 -6.91 -19.53
C ILE A 387 18.33 -5.98 -20.61
N ASN A 388 18.60 -4.68 -20.52
CA ASN A 388 18.18 -3.70 -21.53
C ASN A 388 19.15 -3.59 -22.72
N ARG A 389 20.15 -4.47 -22.79
CA ARG A 389 21.18 -4.52 -23.85
C ARG A 389 21.92 -3.19 -24.06
N LYS A 390 21.97 -2.34 -23.02
CA LYS A 390 22.68 -1.05 -23.02
C LYS A 390 24.18 -1.22 -22.84
N LYS A 391 24.57 -2.17 -21.99
CA LYS A 391 25.97 -2.42 -21.66
C LYS A 391 26.18 -3.88 -21.32
N CYS A 392 27.15 -4.52 -21.97
CA CYS A 392 27.54 -5.87 -21.63
C CYS A 392 28.31 -5.86 -20.32
N VAL A 393 28.10 -6.87 -19.48
CA VAL A 393 28.95 -7.05 -18.30
C VAL A 393 30.36 -7.46 -18.73
N ARG A 394 31.34 -7.27 -17.84
CA ARG A 394 32.72 -7.70 -18.08
C ARG A 394 32.79 -9.22 -18.28
N GLU A 395 33.82 -9.67 -19.00
CA GLU A 395 34.03 -11.09 -19.32
C GLU A 395 34.08 -12.01 -18.09
N ASP A 396 34.67 -11.56 -16.98
CA ASP A 396 34.75 -12.31 -15.73
C ASP A 396 33.39 -12.39 -15.02
N ALA A 397 32.57 -11.34 -15.11
CA ALA A 397 31.22 -11.33 -14.58
C ALA A 397 30.28 -12.18 -15.45
N MET A 398 30.46 -12.15 -16.78
CA MET A 398 29.72 -13.01 -17.72
C MET A 398 30.00 -14.49 -17.47
N LEU A 399 31.26 -14.86 -17.25
CA LEU A 399 31.63 -16.25 -16.93
C LEU A 399 30.96 -16.70 -15.63
N ARG A 400 31.00 -15.88 -14.57
CA ARG A 400 30.34 -16.21 -13.30
C ARG A 400 28.82 -16.31 -13.42
N LEU A 401 28.19 -15.43 -14.20
CA LEU A 401 26.77 -15.56 -14.55
C LEU A 401 26.47 -16.89 -15.24
N ALA A 402 27.32 -17.26 -16.20
CA ALA A 402 27.17 -18.50 -16.94
C ALA A 402 27.38 -19.72 -16.04
N GLU A 403 28.35 -19.71 -15.13
CA GLU A 403 28.58 -20.77 -14.13
C GLU A 403 27.37 -20.93 -13.20
N VAL A 404 26.80 -19.84 -12.69
CA VAL A 404 25.59 -19.87 -11.86
C VAL A 404 24.42 -20.50 -12.62
N PHE A 405 24.12 -20.00 -13.82
CA PHE A 405 22.94 -20.47 -14.57
C PHE A 405 23.11 -21.87 -15.17
N SER A 406 24.29 -22.23 -15.65
CA SER A 406 24.59 -23.60 -16.11
C SER A 406 24.54 -24.60 -14.95
N GLY A 407 25.03 -24.22 -13.77
CA GLY A 407 24.92 -24.99 -12.54
C GLY A 407 23.46 -25.21 -12.12
N HIS A 408 22.62 -24.18 -12.24
CA HIS A 408 21.18 -24.32 -12.00
C HIS A 408 20.49 -25.26 -13.00
N LEU A 409 20.72 -25.08 -14.32
CA LEU A 409 20.14 -25.98 -15.33
C LEU A 409 20.55 -27.44 -15.09
N SER A 410 21.84 -27.67 -14.83
CA SER A 410 22.39 -29.00 -14.54
C SER A 410 21.71 -29.62 -13.31
N ARG A 411 21.49 -28.83 -12.26
CA ARG A 411 20.80 -29.28 -11.04
C ARG A 411 19.32 -29.56 -11.26
N TRP A 412 18.64 -28.79 -12.10
CA TRP A 412 17.23 -29.00 -12.39
C TRP A 412 17.03 -30.30 -13.19
N GLY A 413 17.84 -30.51 -14.23
CA GLY A 413 17.60 -31.58 -15.19
C GLY A 413 16.40 -31.27 -16.10
N ARG A 414 16.32 -31.97 -17.24
CA ARG A 414 15.30 -31.73 -18.28
C ARG A 414 13.86 -31.93 -17.78
N GLU A 415 13.65 -32.94 -16.93
CA GLU A 415 12.32 -33.26 -16.38
C GLU A 415 11.78 -32.15 -15.49
N ARG A 416 12.56 -31.73 -14.47
CA ARG A 416 12.15 -30.64 -13.58
C ARG A 416 12.04 -29.30 -14.29
N PHE A 417 12.86 -29.08 -15.33
CA PHE A 417 12.79 -27.86 -16.12
C PHE A 417 11.42 -27.65 -16.74
N GLY A 418 10.78 -28.71 -17.27
CA GLY A 418 9.42 -28.60 -17.84
C GLY A 418 8.40 -28.06 -16.84
N GLN A 419 8.43 -28.57 -15.60
CA GLN A 419 7.58 -28.08 -14.51
C GLN A 419 7.92 -26.62 -14.13
N LEU A 420 9.20 -26.31 -13.99
CA LEU A 420 9.65 -24.95 -13.67
C LEU A 420 9.26 -23.94 -14.75
N ALA A 421 9.29 -24.33 -16.02
CA ALA A 421 8.88 -23.50 -17.15
C ALA A 421 7.38 -23.17 -17.10
N GLU A 422 6.53 -24.16 -16.84
CA GLU A 422 5.08 -23.93 -16.68
C GLU A 422 4.79 -23.00 -15.48
N ASP A 423 5.43 -23.26 -14.34
CA ASP A 423 5.26 -22.45 -13.14
C ASP A 423 5.82 -21.03 -13.35
N ALA A 424 6.92 -20.88 -14.08
CA ALA A 424 7.51 -19.59 -14.47
C ALA A 424 6.58 -18.79 -15.37
N ARG A 425 5.93 -19.44 -16.34
CA ARG A 425 4.92 -18.80 -17.20
C ARG A 425 3.74 -18.29 -16.38
N ARG A 426 3.15 -19.16 -15.54
CA ARG A 426 2.03 -18.80 -14.66
C ARG A 426 2.39 -17.65 -13.71
N THR A 427 3.58 -17.73 -13.11
CA THR A 427 4.10 -16.69 -12.20
C THR A 427 4.32 -15.37 -12.92
N THR A 428 4.83 -15.40 -14.16
CA THR A 428 5.03 -14.21 -15.00
C THR A 428 3.70 -13.57 -15.37
N CYS A 429 2.72 -14.38 -15.80
CA CYS A 429 1.36 -13.95 -16.08
C CYS A 429 0.75 -13.20 -14.89
N GLN A 430 0.79 -13.81 -13.70
CA GLN A 430 0.30 -13.21 -12.46
C GLN A 430 1.07 -11.94 -12.09
N SER A 431 2.39 -11.91 -12.29
CA SER A 431 3.22 -10.73 -11.99
C SER A 431 2.85 -9.56 -12.89
N ILE A 432 2.75 -9.77 -14.21
CA ILE A 432 2.39 -8.70 -15.13
C ILE A 432 0.99 -8.17 -14.81
N PHE A 433 0.00 -9.04 -14.66
CA PHE A 433 -1.37 -8.60 -14.41
C PHE A 433 -1.56 -7.98 -13.01
N PHE A 434 -1.30 -8.74 -11.93
CA PHE A 434 -1.61 -8.28 -10.57
C PHE A 434 -0.58 -7.31 -10.02
N TYR A 435 0.69 -7.43 -10.41
CA TYR A 435 1.77 -6.64 -9.83
C TYR A 435 2.15 -5.42 -10.66
N LYS A 436 2.10 -5.52 -12.00
CA LYS A 436 2.40 -4.37 -12.88
C LYS A 436 1.13 -3.61 -13.27
N MET A 437 0.22 -4.21 -14.02
CA MET A 437 -0.95 -3.51 -14.56
C MET A 437 -1.92 -3.03 -13.48
N MET A 438 -2.42 -3.92 -12.62
CA MET A 438 -3.41 -3.56 -11.59
C MET A 438 -2.88 -2.47 -10.63
N ASN A 439 -1.57 -2.43 -10.38
CA ASN A 439 -0.91 -1.46 -9.50
C ASN A 439 -0.39 -0.21 -10.18
N TYR A 440 -0.56 -0.12 -11.49
CA TYR A 440 0.03 0.96 -12.22
C TYR A 440 -0.56 2.28 -11.72
N ARG A 441 0.31 3.12 -11.13
CA ARG A 441 -0.12 4.28 -10.35
C ARG A 441 -0.80 5.34 -11.19
N LEU A 442 -0.45 5.41 -12.47
CA LEU A 442 -1.00 6.38 -13.43
C LEU A 442 -2.31 5.88 -14.07
N PHE A 443 -2.57 4.57 -14.04
CA PHE A 443 -3.87 4.05 -14.44
C PHE A 443 -4.88 4.42 -13.35
N GLN A 444 -5.71 5.43 -13.58
CA GLN A 444 -6.73 5.93 -12.65
C GLN A 444 -8.09 6.06 -13.35
N PRO A 445 -8.64 4.94 -13.86
CA PRO A 445 -9.79 4.99 -14.76
C PRO A 445 -11.03 5.59 -14.11
N LEU A 446 -11.22 5.40 -12.79
CA LEU A 446 -12.33 5.99 -12.07
C LEU A 446 -12.23 7.52 -12.01
N GLU A 447 -11.02 8.07 -11.85
CA GLU A 447 -10.81 9.54 -11.87
C GLU A 447 -11.13 10.10 -13.26
N TRP A 448 -10.70 9.41 -14.33
CA TRP A 448 -10.96 9.82 -15.70
C TRP A 448 -12.45 9.81 -16.04
N LEU A 449 -13.16 8.74 -15.66
CA LEU A 449 -14.60 8.59 -15.83
C LEU A 449 -15.37 9.74 -15.15
N VAL A 450 -15.04 10.03 -13.89
CA VAL A 450 -15.69 11.12 -13.12
C VAL A 450 -15.42 12.47 -13.75
N VAL A 451 -14.16 12.80 -14.09
CA VAL A 451 -13.80 14.08 -14.71
C VAL A 451 -14.53 14.29 -16.02
N ARG A 452 -14.61 13.25 -16.86
CA ARG A 452 -15.33 13.28 -18.13
C ARG A 452 -16.80 13.61 -17.93
N ARG A 453 -17.50 12.83 -17.10
CA ARG A 453 -18.94 13.02 -16.84
C ARG A 453 -19.27 14.40 -16.28
N LEU A 454 -18.43 14.92 -15.39
CA LEU A 454 -18.61 16.28 -14.86
C LEU A 454 -18.47 17.34 -15.97
N ARG A 455 -17.47 17.20 -16.86
CA ARG A 455 -17.25 18.12 -17.99
C ARG A 455 -18.37 18.06 -19.03
N GLU A 456 -18.87 16.87 -19.36
CA GLU A 456 -20.02 16.68 -20.26
C GLU A 456 -21.28 17.39 -19.75
N MET A 457 -21.41 17.49 -18.42
CA MET A 457 -22.51 18.20 -17.76
C MET A 457 -22.26 19.71 -17.60
N GLY A 458 -21.20 20.24 -18.21
CA GLY A 458 -20.85 21.67 -18.20
C GLY A 458 -20.31 22.16 -16.86
N LEU A 459 -19.87 21.28 -15.96
CA LEU A 459 -19.23 21.69 -14.71
C LEU A 459 -17.76 22.02 -14.94
N GLU A 460 -17.29 23.11 -14.33
CA GLU A 460 -15.87 23.44 -14.33
C GLU A 460 -15.11 22.49 -13.41
N VAL A 461 -14.10 21.80 -13.97
CA VAL A 461 -13.34 20.75 -13.27
C VAL A 461 -11.84 20.99 -13.40
N SER A 462 -11.17 21.08 -12.25
CA SER A 462 -9.71 21.09 -12.14
C SER A 462 -9.20 19.74 -11.61
N PHE A 463 -8.32 19.09 -12.37
CA PHE A 463 -7.74 17.78 -12.03
C PHE A 463 -6.43 17.51 -12.82
N PRO A 464 -5.41 16.85 -12.22
CA PRO A 464 -5.33 16.41 -10.83
C PRO A 464 -4.92 17.57 -9.90
N LEU A 465 -5.71 17.82 -8.85
CA LEU A 465 -5.32 18.75 -7.79
C LEU A 465 -4.91 18.01 -6.53
N ARG A 466 -3.93 18.58 -5.85
CA ARG A 466 -3.48 18.13 -4.53
C ARG A 466 -4.09 19.04 -3.48
N HIS A 467 -5.14 18.57 -2.81
CA HIS A 467 -5.75 19.34 -1.74
C HIS A 467 -4.79 19.41 -0.55
N PRO A 468 -4.48 20.61 -0.01
CA PRO A 468 -3.63 20.69 1.17
C PRO A 468 -4.39 20.10 2.37
N SER A 469 -3.73 19.28 3.17
CA SER A 469 -4.27 18.82 4.44
C SER A 469 -3.88 19.78 5.57
N PHE A 470 -4.46 19.64 6.75
CA PHE A 470 -4.04 20.36 7.96
C PHE A 470 -2.52 20.31 8.13
N SER A 471 -1.88 19.19 7.81
CA SER A 471 -0.42 19.08 7.85
C SER A 471 0.31 20.00 6.84
N GLY A 472 -0.32 20.35 5.72
CA GLY A 472 0.18 21.24 4.66
C GLY A 472 0.59 22.63 5.15
N GLU A 473 -0.15 23.18 6.12
CA GLU A 473 0.17 24.48 6.74
C GLU A 473 1.47 24.41 7.57
N PHE A 474 1.80 23.21 8.03
CA PHE A 474 3.00 22.92 8.79
C PHE A 474 4.13 22.36 7.91
N GLY A 475 4.11 22.49 6.59
CA GLY A 475 5.32 22.22 5.81
C GLY A 475 5.17 22.23 4.31
N GLU A 476 6.20 22.74 3.62
CA GLU A 476 6.37 22.66 2.16
C GLU A 476 6.31 21.22 1.59
N TRP A 477 6.41 20.21 2.47
CA TRP A 477 6.47 18.79 2.13
C TRP A 477 5.43 17.93 2.86
N ALA A 478 4.51 18.54 3.60
CA ALA A 478 3.47 17.76 4.26
C ALA A 478 2.48 17.28 3.17
N PRO A 479 2.23 15.96 3.07
CA PRO A 479 1.65 15.42 1.86
C PRO A 479 0.22 15.91 1.72
N ALA A 480 -0.06 16.51 0.58
CA ALA A 480 -1.42 16.59 0.06
C ALA A 480 -2.13 15.24 0.24
N THR A 481 -3.44 15.26 0.45
CA THR A 481 -4.30 14.08 0.69
C THR A 481 -4.47 13.16 -0.52
N GLY A 482 -3.52 13.20 -1.46
CA GLY A 482 -3.57 12.57 -2.77
C GLY A 482 -4.24 13.46 -3.82
N ASN A 483 -4.39 12.90 -5.02
CA ASN A 483 -5.12 13.57 -6.09
C ASN A 483 -6.60 13.64 -5.73
N MET A 484 -7.18 14.82 -5.91
CA MET A 484 -8.59 15.14 -5.77
C MET A 484 -9.05 15.80 -7.07
N ILE A 485 -10.34 15.65 -7.36
CA ILE A 485 -11.03 16.40 -8.41
C ILE A 485 -11.68 17.60 -7.72
N CYS A 486 -11.42 18.80 -8.22
CA CYS A 486 -12.04 20.03 -7.72
C CYS A 486 -13.08 20.51 -8.71
N VAL A 487 -14.27 20.84 -8.21
CA VAL A 487 -15.40 21.32 -9.00
C VAL A 487 -15.78 22.72 -8.54
N GLN A 488 -15.98 23.64 -9.50
CA GLN A 488 -16.46 25.01 -9.28
C GLN A 488 -15.67 25.75 -8.18
N GLU A 489 -14.43 26.11 -8.49
CA GLU A 489 -13.52 26.87 -7.60
C GLU A 489 -13.34 26.33 -6.16
N GLY A 490 -13.58 25.03 -5.96
CA GLY A 490 -13.35 24.38 -4.66
C GLY A 490 -14.58 24.24 -3.78
N ALA A 491 -15.78 24.54 -4.30
CA ALA A 491 -17.03 24.25 -3.61
C ALA A 491 -17.20 22.75 -3.31
N CYS A 492 -16.73 21.89 -4.23
CA CYS A 492 -16.75 20.44 -4.05
C CYS A 492 -15.42 19.77 -4.41
N TRP A 493 -15.01 18.84 -3.55
CA TRP A 493 -13.80 18.03 -3.70
C TRP A 493 -14.15 16.55 -3.73
N ILE A 494 -13.80 15.88 -4.82
CA ILE A 494 -14.14 14.48 -5.04
C ILE A 494 -12.86 13.64 -4.98
N LYS A 495 -12.88 12.60 -4.15
CA LYS A 495 -11.85 11.56 -4.16
C LYS A 495 -12.35 10.32 -4.87
N CYS A 496 -11.57 9.79 -5.80
CA CYS A 496 -11.83 8.47 -6.34
C CYS A 496 -10.87 7.44 -5.71
N GLN A 497 -11.38 6.26 -5.36
CA GLN A 497 -10.56 5.20 -4.80
C GLN A 497 -11.05 3.79 -5.17
N SER A 498 -10.20 3.05 -5.88
CA SER A 498 -10.38 1.61 -6.08
C SER A 498 -9.72 0.80 -4.94
N ALA A 499 -10.45 -0.13 -4.32
CA ALA A 499 -9.98 -1.03 -3.25
C ALA A 499 -9.53 -2.41 -3.78
N TYR A 500 -8.73 -2.43 -4.85
CA TYR A 500 -8.36 -3.67 -5.55
C TYR A 500 -7.28 -4.53 -4.85
N LYS A 501 -6.66 -4.01 -3.78
CA LYS A 501 -5.46 -4.59 -3.14
C LYS A 501 -5.54 -4.76 -1.61
N GLY A 502 -6.69 -4.47 -1.03
CA GLY A 502 -6.87 -4.51 0.43
C GLY A 502 -7.83 -3.42 0.87
N ARG A 503 -8.98 -3.82 1.40
CA ARG A 503 -10.05 -2.91 1.81
C ARG A 503 -9.73 -2.16 3.09
N VAL A 504 -9.18 -2.86 4.08
CA VAL A 504 -8.94 -2.33 5.43
C VAL A 504 -7.94 -1.17 5.39
N ASP A 505 -6.80 -1.36 4.71
CA ASP A 505 -5.78 -0.32 4.58
C ASP A 505 -6.32 0.91 3.83
N LYS A 506 -7.14 0.69 2.80
CA LYS A 506 -7.76 1.78 2.03
C LYS A 506 -8.82 2.53 2.82
N ARG A 507 -9.65 1.84 3.60
CA ARG A 507 -10.59 2.49 4.51
C ARG A 507 -9.86 3.41 5.49
N LYS A 508 -8.81 2.92 6.16
CA LYS A 508 -8.01 3.71 7.10
C LYS A 508 -7.40 4.94 6.43
N GLU A 509 -6.81 4.76 5.25
CA GLU A 509 -6.23 5.85 4.45
C GLU A 509 -7.27 6.93 4.11
N LEU A 510 -8.47 6.54 3.67
CA LEU A 510 -9.54 7.48 3.29
C LEU A 510 -10.15 8.21 4.49
N CYS A 511 -10.30 7.52 5.62
CA CYS A 511 -10.76 8.09 6.89
C CYS A 511 -9.82 9.21 7.36
N GLY A 512 -8.53 8.90 7.52
CA GLY A 512 -7.54 9.90 7.95
C GLY A 512 -7.40 11.07 6.99
N ARG A 513 -7.59 10.86 5.68
CA ARG A 513 -7.51 11.93 4.67
C ARG A 513 -8.62 12.95 4.79
N VAL A 514 -9.89 12.52 4.82
CA VAL A 514 -11.00 13.48 4.87
C VAL A 514 -10.99 14.28 6.15
N ALA A 515 -10.68 13.62 7.27
CA ALA A 515 -10.57 14.29 8.55
C ALA A 515 -9.43 15.33 8.55
N ALA A 516 -8.26 14.98 8.01
CA ALA A 516 -7.15 15.93 7.87
C ALA A 516 -7.44 17.08 6.89
N MET A 517 -8.29 16.89 5.87
CA MET A 517 -8.73 17.99 5.00
C MET A 517 -9.70 18.92 5.73
N LYS A 518 -10.68 18.36 6.44
CA LYS A 518 -11.69 19.14 7.17
C LYS A 518 -11.11 19.96 8.31
N LEU A 519 -10.03 19.50 8.96
CA LEU A 519 -9.32 20.26 10.00
C LEU A 519 -8.79 21.63 9.55
N ARG A 520 -8.70 21.91 8.24
CA ARG A 520 -8.30 23.22 7.72
C ARG A 520 -9.41 24.26 7.71
N TYR A 521 -10.65 23.82 7.87
CA TYR A 521 -11.82 24.64 7.63
C TYR A 521 -12.60 24.84 8.91
N THR A 522 -13.23 26.00 9.02
CA THR A 522 -14.31 26.19 9.98
C THR A 522 -15.57 25.50 9.47
N SER A 523 -16.53 25.29 10.35
CA SER A 523 -17.78 24.62 10.02
C SER A 523 -18.64 25.38 8.97
N GLU A 524 -18.34 26.67 8.76
CA GLU A 524 -18.99 27.57 7.79
C GLU A 524 -18.26 27.63 6.43
N THR A 525 -16.95 27.33 6.42
CA THR A 525 -16.09 27.45 5.23
C THR A 525 -15.69 26.10 4.64
N CYS A 526 -16.12 25.00 5.27
CA CYS A 526 -15.76 23.66 4.85
C CYS A 526 -16.42 23.30 3.51
N PRO A 527 -15.65 22.97 2.47
CA PRO A 527 -16.23 22.54 1.21
C PRO A 527 -16.85 21.15 1.34
N THR A 528 -17.61 20.75 0.32
CA THR A 528 -18.22 19.42 0.28
C THR A 528 -17.17 18.39 -0.17
N PHE A 529 -16.94 17.35 0.62
CA PHE A 529 -16.03 16.26 0.31
C PHE A 529 -16.81 15.01 -0.09
N LEU A 530 -16.73 14.62 -1.37
CA LEU A 530 -17.41 13.46 -1.92
C LEU A 530 -16.43 12.33 -2.21
N LEU A 531 -16.89 11.09 -2.08
CA LEU A 531 -16.08 9.90 -2.33
C LEU A 531 -16.72 9.05 -3.42
N VAL A 532 -15.95 8.68 -4.45
CA VAL A 532 -16.33 7.67 -5.44
C VAL A 532 -15.48 6.43 -5.19
N VAL A 533 -16.12 5.30 -4.89
CA VAL A 533 -15.45 4.04 -4.57
C VAL A 533 -15.64 3.00 -5.67
N ASP A 534 -14.59 2.23 -5.88
CA ASP A 534 -14.61 1.03 -6.72
C ASP A 534 -14.06 -0.16 -5.93
N GLY A 535 -14.67 -1.34 -6.07
CA GLY A 535 -14.27 -2.55 -5.36
C GLY A 535 -15.29 -3.04 -4.33
N TRP A 536 -14.79 -3.84 -3.40
CA TRP A 536 -15.53 -4.58 -2.37
C TRP A 536 -15.58 -3.90 -0.99
N PHE A 537 -16.00 -2.65 -0.92
CA PHE A 537 -16.31 -2.01 0.37
C PHE A 537 -17.54 -2.67 1.01
N ARG A 538 -17.53 -2.91 2.34
CA ARG A 538 -18.72 -3.38 3.07
C ARG A 538 -19.51 -2.20 3.61
N THR A 539 -20.77 -2.44 3.98
CA THR A 539 -21.66 -1.41 4.55
C THR A 539 -21.01 -0.74 5.76
N ASP A 540 -20.42 -1.52 6.68
CA ASP A 540 -19.71 -0.98 7.86
C ASP A 540 -18.53 -0.07 7.47
N ASP A 541 -17.83 -0.37 6.36
CA ASP A 541 -16.74 0.48 5.90
C ASP A 541 -17.27 1.82 5.35
N LEU A 542 -18.39 1.80 4.64
CA LEU A 542 -19.03 3.00 4.10
C LEU A 542 -19.62 3.87 5.22
N GLN A 543 -20.29 3.24 6.19
CA GLN A 543 -20.79 3.92 7.38
C GLN A 543 -19.65 4.60 8.14
N LEU A 544 -18.51 3.91 8.28
CA LEU A 544 -17.33 4.50 8.88
C LEU A 544 -16.84 5.70 8.06
N LEU A 545 -16.60 5.54 6.76
CA LEU A 545 -16.15 6.63 5.88
C LEU A 545 -17.07 7.85 5.95
N TYR A 546 -18.39 7.63 5.96
CA TYR A 546 -19.37 8.68 6.10
C TYR A 546 -19.28 9.39 7.46
N ARG A 547 -19.23 8.63 8.56
CA ARG A 547 -19.05 9.18 9.92
C ARG A 547 -17.78 10.03 10.04
N TRP A 548 -16.74 9.66 9.31
CA TRP A 548 -15.43 10.32 9.34
C TRP A 548 -15.33 11.62 8.56
N GLY A 549 -16.35 11.96 7.78
CA GLY A 549 -16.44 13.27 7.15
C GLY A 549 -16.64 13.24 5.64
N TRP A 550 -16.69 12.09 4.98
CA TRP A 550 -17.17 12.06 3.60
C TRP A 550 -18.65 12.45 3.57
N ASP A 551 -19.01 13.50 2.85
CA ASP A 551 -20.36 14.07 2.83
C ASP A 551 -21.36 13.20 2.06
N ASP A 552 -20.88 12.45 1.07
CA ASP A 552 -21.62 11.38 0.41
C ASP A 552 -20.64 10.41 -0.30
N ILE A 553 -21.11 9.20 -0.58
CA ILE A 553 -20.32 8.12 -1.19
C ILE A 553 -21.08 7.54 -2.40
N PHE A 554 -20.38 7.41 -3.52
CA PHE A 554 -20.93 6.97 -4.80
C PHE A 554 -20.13 5.82 -5.40
N TYR A 555 -20.79 5.08 -6.28
CA TYR A 555 -20.19 4.06 -7.13
C TYR A 555 -20.11 4.54 -8.60
N PRO A 556 -19.35 3.86 -9.50
CA PRO A 556 -19.25 4.23 -10.91
C PRO A 556 -20.60 4.27 -11.65
N ASP A 557 -21.56 3.44 -11.25
CA ASP A 557 -22.93 3.42 -11.77
C ASP A 557 -23.81 4.55 -11.18
N GLU A 558 -23.33 5.27 -10.16
CA GLU A 558 -24.07 6.31 -9.46
C GLU A 558 -23.59 7.73 -9.81
N LEU A 559 -22.79 7.88 -10.87
CA LEU A 559 -22.30 9.18 -11.32
C LEU A 559 -23.41 10.18 -11.67
N PRO A 560 -24.57 9.79 -12.22
CA PRO A 560 -25.71 10.70 -12.36
C PRO A 560 -26.15 11.30 -11.00
N ARG A 561 -26.25 10.46 -9.95
CA ARG A 561 -26.60 10.91 -8.59
C ARG A 561 -25.53 11.82 -8.00
N LEU A 562 -24.26 11.54 -8.27
CA LEU A 562 -23.14 12.41 -7.89
C LEU A 562 -23.30 13.81 -8.49
N ILE A 563 -23.59 13.89 -9.79
CA ILE A 563 -23.79 15.17 -10.50
C ILE A 563 -24.97 15.94 -9.90
N ASP A 564 -26.10 15.27 -9.65
CA ASP A 564 -27.28 15.91 -9.05
C ASP A 564 -26.97 16.45 -7.65
N THR A 565 -26.22 15.68 -6.85
CA THR A 565 -25.78 16.09 -5.52
C THR A 565 -24.90 17.34 -5.59
N ILE A 566 -23.95 17.39 -6.53
CA ILE A 566 -23.09 18.56 -6.73
C ILE A 566 -23.94 19.79 -7.12
N LYS A 567 -24.85 19.65 -8.09
CA LYS A 567 -25.72 20.75 -8.52
C LYS A 567 -26.58 21.28 -7.38
N GLN A 568 -27.20 20.41 -6.59
CA GLN A 568 -27.98 20.81 -5.43
C GLN A 568 -27.14 21.61 -4.42
N ARG A 569 -25.93 21.13 -4.11
CA ARG A 569 -25.02 21.81 -3.17
C ARG A 569 -24.62 23.19 -3.67
N LEU A 570 -24.29 23.32 -4.95
CA LEU A 570 -23.95 24.59 -5.58
C LEU A 570 -25.11 25.59 -5.58
N CYS A 571 -26.36 25.13 -5.69
CA CYS A 571 -27.54 25.99 -5.59
C CYS A 571 -27.86 26.43 -4.15
N THR A 572 -27.41 25.69 -3.14
CA THR A 572 -27.70 25.96 -1.72
C THR A 572 -26.58 26.70 -0.98
N SER A 573 -25.39 26.80 -1.58
CA SER A 573 -24.30 27.62 -1.03
C SER A 573 -24.61 29.10 -1.29
N PRO A 574 -24.72 29.94 -0.23
CA PRO A 574 -25.05 31.36 -0.35
C PRO A 574 -23.98 32.18 -1.06
#